data_AF-A0A936Y2C6-F1
#
_entry.id   AF-A0A936Y2C6-F1
#
_cell.length_a   1.000
_cell.length_b   1.000
_cell.length_c   1.000
_cell.angle_alpha   90.00
_cell.angle_beta   90.00
_cell.angle_gamma   90.00
#
_symmetry.space_group_name_H-M   'P 1'
#
loop_
_entity.id
_entity.type
_entity.pdbx_description
1 polymer ?
#
loop_
_entity_poly.entity_id
_entity_poly.type
_entity_poly.pdbx_seq_one_letter_code
_entity_poly.pdbx_strand_id
1 'polypeptide(L)'
;MKWVNVNNNASTENFELWEDEKMLADISFSNQTRFARIVSKLGKRIFSFEKKGFLTQRKFIRNEYGIKLGMLEEFKPGSGKGIVELDGKRYNYVFDENNSGELKLYDESMQQNLLTCSFNAINNGINKTKSLLDTRFGSLLLVLCWYTFQPHHTSQVSGIFKDADLLLS
;
A
#
# COMPACT_ATOMS: atom_id res chain seq x y z
N MET A 1 -2.10 3.39 11.50
CA MET A 1 -0.86 3.69 10.73
C MET A 1 -0.95 5.03 10.01
N LYS A 2 0.18 5.68 9.73
CA LYS A 2 0.26 6.94 8.97
C LYS A 2 1.52 6.99 8.10
N TRP A 3 1.41 7.57 6.91
CA TRP A 3 2.57 7.95 6.12
C TRP A 3 3.10 9.31 6.56
N VAL A 4 4.41 9.42 6.69
CA VAL A 4 5.13 10.66 6.96
C VAL A 4 6.13 10.89 5.82
N ASN A 5 6.16 12.10 5.27
CA ASN A 5 7.17 12.46 4.28
C ASN A 5 8.44 12.90 5.02
N VAL A 6 9.59 12.35 4.61
CA VAL A 6 10.89 12.60 5.25
C VAL A 6 11.96 12.86 4.20
N ASN A 7 12.93 13.72 4.51
CA ASN A 7 14.18 13.84 3.76
C ASN A 7 14.02 13.95 2.23
N ASN A 8 13.15 14.85 1.77
CA ASN A 8 13.01 15.15 0.35
C ASN A 8 14.15 16.06 -0.11
N ASN A 9 14.83 15.66 -1.18
CA ASN A 9 15.74 16.53 -1.92
C ASN A 9 15.32 16.57 -3.40
N ALA A 10 16.02 17.36 -4.23
CA ALA A 10 15.64 17.54 -5.63
C ALA A 10 15.58 16.22 -6.44
N SER A 11 16.32 15.19 -6.01
CA SER A 11 16.48 13.93 -6.73
C SER A 11 15.73 12.74 -6.13
N THR A 12 15.41 12.79 -4.84
CA THR A 12 14.79 11.69 -4.10
C THR A 12 13.69 12.18 -3.17
N GLU A 13 12.60 11.43 -3.16
CA GLU A 13 11.46 11.64 -2.26
C GLU A 13 11.32 10.41 -1.38
N ASN A 14 11.29 10.58 -0.05
CA ASN A 14 11.22 9.46 0.89
C ASN A 14 9.98 9.56 1.78
N PHE A 15 9.42 8.40 2.10
CA PHE A 15 8.28 8.29 3.01
C PHE A 15 8.49 7.15 3.98
N GLU A 16 8.01 7.36 5.20
CA GLU A 16 8.03 6.37 6.27
C GLU A 16 6.61 6.03 6.70
N LEU A 17 6.35 4.73 6.89
CA LEU A 17 5.13 4.21 7.47
C LEU A 17 5.32 4.06 8.98
N TRP A 18 4.48 4.75 9.74
CA TRP A 18 4.51 4.76 11.19
C TRP A 18 3.23 4.17 11.78
N GLU A 19 3.39 3.47 12.90
CA GLU A 19 2.32 3.11 13.81
C GLU A 19 2.76 3.51 15.21
N ASP A 20 2.00 4.44 15.81
CA ASP A 20 2.40 5.16 17.02
C ASP A 20 3.82 5.73 16.89
N GLU A 21 4.74 5.32 17.76
CA GLU A 21 6.16 5.72 17.80
C GLU A 21 7.10 4.73 17.10
N LYS A 22 6.54 3.79 16.32
CA LYS A 22 7.32 2.74 15.66
C LYS A 22 7.29 2.92 14.14
N MET A 23 8.48 3.09 13.55
CA MET A 23 8.68 2.99 12.12
C MET A 23 8.53 1.53 11.66
N LEU A 24 7.62 1.28 10.73
CA LEU A 24 7.28 -0.04 10.20
C LEU A 24 8.01 -0.33 8.88
N ALA A 25 8.02 0.63 7.97
CA ALA A 25 8.65 0.54 6.65
C ALA A 25 9.04 1.93 6.14
N ASP A 26 10.02 1.98 5.25
CA ASP A 26 10.38 3.17 4.48
C ASP A 26 10.34 2.85 2.98
N ILE A 27 10.07 3.89 2.20
CA ILE A 27 10.07 3.84 0.74
C ILE A 27 10.75 5.06 0.16
N SER A 28 11.68 4.80 -0.75
CA SER A 28 12.42 5.82 -1.50
C SER A 28 12.03 5.81 -2.97
N PHE A 29 11.72 6.99 -3.49
CA PHE A 29 11.52 7.26 -4.90
C PHE A 29 12.71 8.02 -5.46
N SER A 30 13.31 7.49 -6.53
CA SER A 30 14.25 8.27 -7.34
C SER A 30 13.51 8.93 -8.49
N ASN A 31 13.67 10.24 -8.66
CA ASN A 31 13.09 10.97 -9.79
C ASN A 31 13.71 10.57 -11.14
N GLN A 32 14.84 9.86 -11.12
CA GLN A 32 15.54 9.39 -12.31
C GLN A 32 15.08 8.01 -12.78
N THR A 33 14.35 7.25 -11.94
CA THR A 33 13.96 5.87 -12.26
C THR A 33 12.47 5.64 -11.97
N ARG A 34 11.86 4.68 -12.67
CA ARG A 34 10.47 4.26 -12.38
C ARG A 34 10.37 3.25 -11.25
N PHE A 35 11.46 3.02 -10.53
CA PHE A 35 11.53 2.07 -9.44
C PHE A 35 11.26 2.78 -8.11
N ALA A 36 10.57 2.08 -7.22
CA ALA A 36 10.60 2.41 -5.81
C ALA A 36 11.29 1.28 -5.04
N ARG A 37 12.05 1.69 -4.03
CA ARG A 37 12.73 0.77 -3.12
C ARG A 37 12.02 0.80 -1.78
N ILE A 38 11.56 -0.36 -1.34
CA ILE A 38 11.04 -0.56 0.01
C ILE A 38 12.15 -1.13 0.89
N VAL A 39 12.26 -0.60 2.10
CA VAL A 39 13.00 -1.23 3.18
C VAL A 39 12.07 -1.36 4.39
N SER A 40 12.07 -2.52 5.02
CA SER A 40 11.36 -2.75 6.27
C SER A 40 12.14 -3.74 7.12
N LYS A 41 11.71 -3.95 8.38
CA LYS A 41 12.26 -5.02 9.22
C LYS A 41 12.02 -6.42 8.62
N LEU A 42 11.07 -6.54 7.68
CA LEU A 42 10.71 -7.81 7.02
C LEU A 42 11.57 -8.07 5.76
N GLY A 43 12.36 -7.09 5.32
CA GLY A 43 13.27 -7.25 4.18
C GLY A 43 13.29 -6.02 3.27
N LYS A 44 13.92 -6.19 2.11
CA LYS A 44 14.02 -5.17 1.06
C LYS A 44 13.33 -5.66 -0.20
N ARG A 45 12.54 -4.81 -0.85
CA ARG A 45 11.87 -5.15 -2.13
C ARG A 45 11.98 -3.97 -3.08
N ILE A 46 12.20 -4.24 -4.36
CA ILE A 46 12.18 -3.23 -5.42
C ILE A 46 10.99 -3.55 -6.32
N PHE A 47 10.23 -2.53 -6.68
CA PHE A 47 9.16 -2.67 -7.65
C PHE A 47 9.15 -1.52 -8.65
N SER A 48 8.49 -1.75 -9.78
CA SER A 48 8.15 -0.72 -10.75
C SER A 48 6.67 -0.75 -11.09
N PHE A 49 6.12 0.42 -11.43
CA PHE A 49 4.78 0.56 -11.95
C PHE A 49 4.82 0.72 -13.47
N GLU A 50 4.08 -0.13 -14.17
CA GLU A 50 3.89 -0.04 -15.62
C GLU A 50 2.43 0.35 -15.91
N LYS A 51 2.23 1.50 -16.56
CA LYS A 51 0.90 1.94 -17.06
C LYS A 51 0.65 1.24 -18.39
N LYS A 52 -0.49 0.56 -18.54
CA LYS A 52 -0.87 -0.05 -19.83
C LYS A 52 -1.90 0.81 -20.56
N GLY A 53 -1.46 1.43 -21.66
CA GLY A 53 -2.33 2.22 -22.55
C GLY A 53 -2.75 3.58 -21.96
N PHE A 54 -3.25 4.45 -22.83
CA PHE A 54 -3.69 5.80 -22.45
C PHE A 54 -5.07 5.84 -21.77
N LEU A 55 -5.86 4.77 -21.92
CA LEU A 55 -7.29 4.73 -21.55
C LEU A 55 -7.60 3.96 -20.26
N THR A 56 -6.71 3.08 -19.78
CA THR A 56 -6.99 2.27 -18.58
C THR A 56 -6.36 2.89 -17.33
N GLN A 57 -7.13 3.04 -16.25
CA GLN A 57 -6.62 3.48 -14.93
C GLN A 57 -6.05 2.29 -14.15
N ARG A 58 -5.25 1.48 -14.84
CA ARG A 58 -4.69 0.23 -14.35
C ARG A 58 -3.18 0.28 -14.47
N LYS A 59 -2.50 -0.01 -13.36
CA LYS A 59 -1.03 -0.11 -13.31
C LYS A 59 -0.64 -1.52 -12.88
N PHE A 60 0.25 -2.14 -13.64
CA PHE A 60 0.85 -3.41 -13.23
C PHE A 60 2.04 -3.17 -12.33
N ILE A 61 2.15 -4.00 -11.30
CA ILE A 61 3.30 -4.03 -10.41
C ILE A 61 4.24 -5.10 -10.91
N ARG A 62 5.50 -4.76 -11.12
CA ARG A 62 6.56 -5.72 -11.47
C ARG A 62 7.71 -5.67 -10.49
N ASN A 63 8.35 -6.81 -10.28
CA ASN A 63 9.61 -6.89 -9.55
C ASN A 63 10.79 -6.41 -10.41
N GLU A 64 12.00 -6.49 -9.86
CA GLU A 64 13.26 -6.13 -10.52
C GLU A 64 13.58 -6.97 -11.76
N TYR A 65 13.02 -8.17 -11.86
CA TYR A 65 13.17 -9.08 -13.01
C TYR A 65 12.06 -8.88 -14.07
N GLY A 66 11.15 -7.91 -13.87
CA GLY A 66 10.03 -7.66 -14.77
C GLY A 66 8.87 -8.65 -14.63
N ILE A 67 8.88 -9.53 -13.62
CA ILE A 67 7.77 -10.46 -13.36
C ILE A 67 6.60 -9.70 -12.74
N LYS A 68 5.38 -9.91 -13.24
CA LYS A 68 4.16 -9.31 -12.70
C LYS A 68 3.91 -9.85 -11.28
N LEU A 69 3.87 -8.97 -10.30
CA LEU A 69 3.52 -9.26 -8.91
C LEU A 69 2.05 -8.99 -8.60
N GLY A 70 1.41 -8.12 -9.39
CA GLY A 70 0.08 -7.65 -9.08
C GLY A 70 -0.35 -6.47 -9.93
N MET A 71 -1.34 -5.74 -9.44
CA MET A 71 -1.99 -4.67 -10.17
C MET A 71 -2.69 -3.70 -9.22
N LEU A 72 -2.73 -2.43 -9.58
CA LEU A 72 -3.64 -1.44 -9.01
C LEU A 72 -4.60 -0.95 -10.08
N GLU A 73 -5.85 -0.73 -9.70
CA GLU A 73 -6.87 -0.21 -10.58
C GLU A 73 -7.78 0.76 -9.83
N GLU A 74 -8.01 1.94 -10.39
CA GLU A 74 -9.08 2.83 -9.95
C GLU A 74 -10.38 2.50 -10.69
N PHE A 75 -11.51 2.44 -9.97
CA PHE A 75 -12.81 2.24 -10.60
C PHE A 75 -13.20 3.41 -11.51
N LYS A 76 -12.90 4.63 -11.04
CA LYS A 76 -13.03 5.87 -11.80
C LYS A 76 -11.83 6.76 -11.48
N PRO A 77 -11.26 7.48 -12.47
CA PRO A 77 -10.15 8.40 -12.23
C PRO A 77 -10.49 9.39 -11.10
N GLY A 78 -9.64 9.47 -10.08
CA GLY A 78 -9.81 10.42 -8.97
C GLY A 78 -10.97 10.10 -8.03
N SER A 79 -11.58 8.91 -8.11
CA SER A 79 -12.71 8.56 -7.23
C SER A 79 -12.32 8.17 -5.81
N GLY A 80 -11.03 8.01 -5.53
CA GLY A 80 -10.56 7.46 -4.26
C GLY A 80 -10.83 5.97 -4.09
N LYS A 81 -11.46 5.28 -5.07
CA LYS A 81 -11.89 3.90 -4.92
C LYS A 81 -11.31 3.01 -5.99
N GLY A 82 -10.95 1.81 -5.60
CA GLY A 82 -10.40 0.84 -6.53
C GLY A 82 -9.96 -0.45 -5.88
N ILE A 83 -9.10 -1.15 -6.60
CA ILE A 83 -8.64 -2.49 -6.28
C ILE A 83 -7.13 -2.54 -6.31
N VAL A 84 -6.57 -3.29 -5.35
CA VAL A 84 -5.18 -3.72 -5.36
C VAL A 84 -5.14 -5.25 -5.36
N GLU A 85 -4.37 -5.80 -6.29
CA GLU A 85 -4.03 -7.20 -6.38
C GLU A 85 -2.53 -7.32 -6.09
N LEU A 86 -2.16 -8.18 -5.15
CA LEU A 86 -0.76 -8.44 -4.81
C LEU A 86 -0.59 -9.91 -4.46
N ASP A 87 0.38 -10.57 -5.10
CA ASP A 87 0.74 -11.96 -4.85
C ASP A 87 -0.49 -12.91 -4.89
N GLY A 88 -1.41 -12.66 -5.83
CA GLY A 88 -2.63 -13.45 -6.06
C GLY A 88 -3.81 -13.13 -5.14
N LYS A 89 -3.66 -12.22 -4.16
CA LYS A 89 -4.75 -11.77 -3.29
C LYS A 89 -5.30 -10.42 -3.76
N ARG A 90 -6.60 -10.23 -3.62
CA ARG A 90 -7.32 -9.04 -4.07
C ARG A 90 -7.97 -8.32 -2.90
N TYR A 91 -7.84 -6.99 -2.88
CA TYR A 91 -8.38 -6.12 -1.85
C TYR A 91 -9.02 -4.88 -2.47
N ASN A 92 -10.04 -4.36 -1.81
CA ASN A 92 -10.68 -3.10 -2.21
C ASN A 92 -10.10 -1.96 -1.37
N TYR A 93 -9.78 -0.83 -1.99
CA TYR A 93 -9.36 0.37 -1.26
C TYR A 93 -10.37 1.50 -1.42
N VAL A 94 -10.51 2.28 -0.36
CA VAL A 94 -11.33 3.50 -0.31
C VAL A 94 -10.51 4.59 0.37
N PHE A 95 -10.21 5.66 -0.37
CA PHE A 95 -9.52 6.85 0.07
C PHE A 95 -10.51 8.00 0.22
N ASP A 96 -10.56 8.59 1.41
CA ASP A 96 -11.40 9.74 1.72
C ASP A 96 -10.58 11.03 1.60
N GLU A 97 -10.45 11.52 0.36
CA GLU A 97 -9.69 12.73 0.02
C GLU A 97 -10.30 14.00 0.62
N ASN A 98 -11.64 14.06 0.70
CA ASN A 98 -12.37 15.29 1.01
C ASN A 98 -12.53 15.55 2.52
N ASN A 99 -12.34 14.54 3.37
CA ASN A 99 -12.68 14.63 4.79
C ASN A 99 -11.44 14.46 5.69
N SER A 100 -10.79 13.29 5.65
CA SER A 100 -9.76 12.91 6.63
C SER A 100 -8.38 12.59 6.03
N GLY A 101 -8.30 12.38 4.71
CA GLY A 101 -7.11 11.86 4.03
C GLY A 101 -6.75 10.46 4.51
N GLU A 102 -7.74 9.68 4.93
CA GLU A 102 -7.58 8.29 5.33
C GLU A 102 -7.83 7.34 4.18
N LEU A 103 -7.00 6.31 4.11
CA LEU A 103 -7.18 5.15 3.27
C LEU A 103 -7.69 3.98 4.12
N LYS A 104 -8.74 3.32 3.66
CA LYS A 104 -9.26 2.07 4.22
C LYS A 104 -9.08 0.95 3.21
N LEU A 105 -8.57 -0.18 3.67
CA LEU A 105 -8.45 -1.42 2.91
C LEU A 105 -9.49 -2.42 3.39
N TYR A 106 -10.21 -3.01 2.45
CA TYR A 106 -11.22 -4.02 2.70
C TYR A 106 -10.83 -5.33 2.04
N ASP A 107 -11.38 -6.41 2.56
CA ASP A 107 -11.34 -7.70 1.89
C ASP A 107 -12.04 -7.65 0.52
N GLU A 108 -11.92 -8.74 -0.26
CA GLU A 108 -12.50 -8.81 -1.60
C GLU A 108 -14.02 -8.62 -1.59
N SER A 109 -14.70 -9.06 -0.53
CA SER A 109 -16.16 -8.96 -0.38
C SER A 109 -16.66 -7.62 0.17
N MET A 110 -15.73 -6.71 0.52
CA MET A 110 -16.01 -5.42 1.17
C MET A 110 -16.77 -5.50 2.50
N GLN A 111 -16.73 -6.65 3.19
CA GLN A 111 -17.42 -6.85 4.46
C GLN A 111 -16.54 -6.47 5.65
N GLN A 112 -15.22 -6.64 5.54
CA GLN A 112 -14.28 -6.42 6.64
C GLN A 112 -13.28 -5.32 6.28
N ASN A 113 -13.17 -4.32 7.15
CA ASN A 113 -12.04 -3.40 7.12
C ASN A 113 -10.80 -4.12 7.68
N LEU A 114 -9.80 -4.29 6.82
CA LEU A 114 -8.53 -4.94 7.15
C LEU A 114 -7.53 -3.95 7.74
N LEU A 115 -7.57 -2.69 7.30
CA LEU A 115 -6.60 -1.68 7.70
C LEU A 115 -7.06 -0.26 7.40
N THR A 116 -6.76 0.67 8.32
CA THR A 116 -6.88 2.11 8.10
C THR A 116 -5.50 2.77 8.19
N CYS A 117 -5.14 3.60 7.20
CA CYS A 117 -3.88 4.33 7.17
C CYS A 117 -4.08 5.77 6.70
N SER A 118 -3.46 6.74 7.39
CA SER A 118 -3.47 8.13 6.94
C SER A 118 -2.48 8.35 5.79
N PHE A 119 -2.95 9.01 4.72
CA PHE A 119 -2.20 9.37 3.51
C PHE A 119 -1.99 10.90 3.40
N ASN A 120 -2.19 11.63 4.50
CA ASN A 120 -2.07 13.09 4.55
C ASN A 120 -0.72 13.62 4.04
N ALA A 121 0.35 12.83 4.17
CA ALA A 121 1.68 13.19 3.65
C ALA A 121 1.73 13.41 2.12
N ILE A 122 0.75 12.91 1.35
CA ILE A 122 0.70 13.11 -0.11
C ILE A 122 -0.55 13.85 -0.61
N ASN A 123 -1.37 14.40 0.29
CA ASN A 123 -2.65 15.01 -0.06
C ASN A 123 -2.47 16.18 -1.06
N ASN A 124 -1.44 17.00 -0.87
CA ASN A 124 -1.15 18.15 -1.75
C ASN A 124 -0.78 17.76 -3.20
N GLY A 125 -0.24 16.54 -3.40
CA GLY A 125 0.12 16.03 -4.72
C GLY A 125 -1.08 15.39 -5.45
N ILE A 126 -1.99 14.79 -4.69
CA ILE A 126 -3.20 14.13 -5.16
C ILE A 126 -4.13 15.12 -5.88
N ASN A 127 -4.44 16.25 -5.24
CA ASN A 127 -5.40 17.25 -5.74
C ASN A 127 -5.04 17.88 -7.10
N LYS A 128 -3.80 17.68 -7.57
CA LYS A 128 -3.27 18.23 -8.83
C LYS A 128 -3.37 17.26 -10.00
N THR A 129 -3.87 16.04 -9.79
CA THR A 129 -3.85 14.97 -10.78
C THR A 129 -5.24 14.41 -11.06
N LYS A 130 -5.44 13.90 -12.28
CA LYS A 130 -6.72 13.30 -12.70
C LYS A 130 -6.94 11.89 -12.13
N SER A 131 -5.86 11.22 -11.72
CA SER A 131 -5.86 9.85 -11.19
C SER A 131 -4.88 9.79 -10.02
N LEU A 132 -5.30 9.18 -8.91
CA LEU A 132 -4.42 8.99 -7.75
C LEU A 132 -3.21 8.13 -8.11
N LEU A 133 -3.40 7.17 -9.01
CA LEU A 133 -2.34 6.28 -9.45
C LEU A 133 -1.22 7.02 -10.16
N ASP A 134 -1.46 8.20 -10.73
CA ASP A 134 -0.42 9.04 -11.35
C ASP A 134 0.48 9.77 -10.32
N THR A 135 0.15 9.68 -9.03
CA THR A 135 0.99 10.16 -7.92
C THR A 135 1.74 9.01 -7.21
N ARG A 136 2.38 9.32 -6.08
CA ARG A 136 2.99 8.31 -5.19
C ARG A 136 1.98 7.39 -4.51
N PHE A 137 0.68 7.72 -4.55
CA PHE A 137 -0.39 6.96 -3.90
C PHE A 137 -0.29 5.45 -4.17
N GLY A 138 -0.17 5.05 -5.44
CA GLY A 138 -0.14 3.62 -5.78
C GLY A 138 1.06 2.89 -5.19
N SER A 139 2.19 3.59 -5.07
CA SER A 139 3.41 3.04 -4.47
C SER A 139 3.28 2.90 -2.95
N LEU A 140 2.76 3.91 -2.27
CA LEU A 140 2.51 3.87 -0.83
C LEU A 140 1.46 2.81 -0.47
N LEU A 141 0.39 2.70 -1.26
CA LEU A 141 -0.62 1.65 -1.12
C LEU A 141 0.00 0.25 -1.26
N LEU A 142 0.90 0.06 -2.22
CA LEU A 142 1.60 -1.21 -2.40
C LEU A 142 2.46 -1.57 -1.19
N VAL A 143 3.24 -0.63 -0.64
CA VAL A 143 4.04 -0.91 0.56
C VAL A 143 3.15 -1.27 1.74
N LEU A 144 2.05 -0.53 1.91
CA LEU A 144 1.08 -0.79 2.97
C LEU A 144 0.51 -2.21 2.87
N CYS A 145 0.09 -2.63 1.67
CA CYS A 145 -0.42 -3.98 1.43
C CYS A 145 0.68 -5.02 1.66
N TRP A 146 1.88 -4.80 1.11
CA TRP A 146 2.99 -5.73 1.23
C TRP A 146 3.37 -5.96 2.70
N TYR A 147 3.49 -4.89 3.49
CA TYR A 147 3.83 -4.95 4.91
C TYR A 147 2.74 -5.67 5.72
N THR A 148 1.48 -5.25 5.55
CA THR A 148 0.34 -5.75 6.35
C THR A 148 0.08 -7.24 6.09
N PHE A 149 0.22 -7.68 4.84
CA PHE A 149 -0.10 -9.05 4.44
C PHE A 149 1.12 -9.98 4.35
N GLN A 150 2.28 -9.58 4.87
CA GLN A 150 3.38 -10.52 5.07
C GLN A 150 2.95 -11.63 6.04
N PRO A 151 3.37 -12.89 5.81
CA PRO A 151 3.00 -14.05 6.63
C PRO A 151 3.46 -14.01 8.09
N HIS A 152 4.13 -12.94 8.54
CA HIS A 152 4.56 -12.72 9.92
C HIS A 152 3.60 -11.86 10.75
N HIS A 153 2.56 -11.25 10.16
CA HIS A 153 1.52 -10.53 10.91
C HIS A 153 0.39 -11.46 11.44
N THR A 154 0.39 -12.74 11.08
CA THR A 154 -0.53 -13.77 11.58
C THR A 154 -0.14 -14.39 12.93
N SER A 155 0.78 -13.78 13.68
CA SER A 155 1.27 -14.32 14.96
C SER A 155 0.71 -13.63 16.21
N GLN A 156 -0.30 -12.76 16.11
CA GLN A 156 -0.91 -12.12 17.30
C GLN A 156 -2.42 -12.26 17.48
N VAL A 157 -3.13 -13.06 16.65
CA VAL A 157 -4.57 -13.35 16.88
C VAL A 157 -4.89 -14.85 17.01
N SER A 158 -3.89 -15.73 16.89
CA SER A 158 -4.06 -17.19 17.04
C SER A 158 -3.73 -17.73 18.44
N GLY A 159 -3.62 -16.85 19.45
CA GLY A 159 -3.24 -17.20 20.83
C GLY A 159 -4.37 -17.39 21.84
N ILE A 160 -5.65 -17.26 21.45
CA ILE A 160 -6.78 -17.31 22.43
C ILE A 160 -7.62 -18.60 22.33
N PHE A 161 -7.38 -19.48 21.37
CA PHE A 161 -8.09 -20.77 21.27
C PHE A 161 -7.13 -21.94 21.06
N LYS A 162 -6.28 -22.25 22.06
CA LYS A 162 -5.57 -23.55 22.11
C LYS A 162 -5.53 -24.26 23.47
N ASP A 163 -6.15 -23.73 24.51
CA ASP A 163 -6.10 -24.35 25.86
C ASP A 163 -7.41 -25.00 26.32
N ALA A 164 -8.37 -25.29 25.43
CA ALA A 164 -9.64 -25.91 25.82
C ALA A 164 -9.74 -27.43 25.56
N ASP A 165 -8.85 -28.02 24.75
CA ASP A 165 -9.00 -29.43 24.30
C ASP A 165 -7.97 -30.42 24.93
N LEU A 166 -7.35 -30.07 26.06
CA LEU A 166 -6.35 -30.94 26.73
C LEU A 166 -6.72 -31.39 28.16
N LEU A 167 -7.99 -31.32 28.55
CA LEU A 167 -8.44 -31.75 29.89
C LEU A 167 -9.65 -32.69 29.92
N LEU A 168 -9.82 -33.54 28.90
CA LEU A 168 -10.71 -34.71 28.99
C LEU A 168 -10.04 -35.95 28.36
N SER A 169 -9.08 -36.52 29.08
CA SER A 169 -8.64 -37.91 28.95
C SER A 169 -8.37 -38.50 30.31
#